data_AF-A0A3C0GC56-F1
#
_entry.id   AF-A0A3C0GC56-F1
#
_cell.length_a   1.000
_cell.length_b   1.000
_cell.length_c   1.000
_cell.angle_alpha   90.00
_cell.angle_beta   90.00
_cell.angle_gamma   90.00
#
_symmetry.space_group_name_H-M   'P 1'
#
loop_
_entity.id
_entity.type
_entity.pdbx_description
1 polymer ?
#
loop_
_entity_poly.entity_id
_entity_poly.type
_entity_poly.pdbx_seq_one_letter_code
_entity_poly.pdbx_strand_id
1 'polypeptide(L)'
;MISSIFEKTKPVNFIILLVFLFLFYWSVQFYLFDFEISEVEIMPSIGILAILLFSVFVVDFIVKRNKLTGTNSYAILFFTLLFVVFPETLGDSKAILTSFFLLLTMRRLLSIKSLKNIKLKIFDAGLW
;
A
#
# COMPACT_ATOMS: atom_id res chain seq x y z
N MET A 1 -13.11 15.27 -12.74
CA MET A 1 -12.43 14.51 -13.83
C MET A 1 -11.37 13.51 -13.35
N ILE A 2 -10.87 13.57 -12.10
CA ILE A 2 -10.27 12.36 -11.46
C ILE A 2 -11.38 11.45 -10.91
N SER A 3 -12.45 12.06 -10.41
CA SER A 3 -13.60 11.35 -9.86
C SER A 3 -14.18 10.30 -10.82
N SER A 4 -14.38 10.65 -12.10
CA SER A 4 -14.93 9.75 -13.12
C SER A 4 -14.09 8.49 -13.38
N ILE A 5 -12.78 8.53 -13.10
CA ILE A 5 -11.88 7.38 -13.25
C ILE A 5 -12.02 6.44 -12.04
N PHE A 6 -12.00 7.01 -10.82
CA PHE A 6 -11.98 6.24 -9.57
C PHE A 6 -13.37 5.98 -8.97
N GLU A 7 -14.45 6.51 -9.55
CA GLU A 7 -15.83 6.32 -9.09
C GLU A 7 -16.29 4.87 -9.16
N LYS A 8 -15.70 4.06 -10.06
CA LYS A 8 -16.01 2.62 -10.18
C LYS A 8 -14.75 1.80 -9.98
N THR A 9 -14.85 0.70 -9.25
CA THR A 9 -13.75 -0.25 -9.10
C THR A 9 -13.49 -1.04 -10.38
N LYS A 10 -12.50 -0.61 -11.16
CA LYS A 10 -12.09 -1.24 -12.42
C LYS A 10 -10.63 -1.71 -12.33
N PRO A 11 -10.25 -2.82 -13.00
CA PRO A 11 -8.85 -3.28 -13.05
C PRO A 11 -7.89 -2.20 -13.57
N VAL A 12 -8.35 -1.37 -14.50
CA VAL A 12 -7.58 -0.25 -15.05
C VAL A 12 -7.09 0.71 -13.96
N ASN A 13 -7.88 0.95 -12.91
CA ASN A 13 -7.49 1.85 -11.83
C ASN A 13 -6.28 1.32 -11.05
N PHE A 14 -6.16 -0.01 -10.91
CA PHE A 14 -4.98 -0.63 -10.31
C PHE A 14 -3.76 -0.43 -11.19
N ILE A 15 -3.88 -0.72 -12.48
CA ILE A 15 -2.76 -0.61 -13.41
C ILE A 15 -2.21 0.83 -13.39
N ILE A 16 -3.09 1.83 -13.43
CA ILE A 16 -2.70 3.24 -13.35
C ILE A 16 -1.93 3.53 -12.06
N LEU A 17 -2.46 3.13 -10.90
CA LEU A 17 -1.83 3.40 -9.60
C LEU A 17 -0.52 2.62 -9.39
N LEU A 18 -0.44 1.39 -9.88
CA LEU A 18 0.76 0.56 -9.77
C LEU A 18 1.89 1.09 -10.65
N VAL A 19 1.59 1.45 -11.90
CA VAL A 19 2.58 2.07 -12.80
C VAL A 19 3.02 3.41 -12.23
N PHE A 20 2.08 4.22 -11.74
CA PHE A 20 2.41 5.49 -11.09
C PHE A 20 3.33 5.30 -9.88
N LEU A 21 2.98 4.39 -8.95
CA LEU A 21 3.77 4.15 -7.74
C LEU A 21 5.14 3.54 -8.07
N PHE A 22 5.22 2.68 -9.09
CA PHE A 22 6.48 2.14 -9.59
C PHE A 22 7.42 3.24 -10.09
N LEU A 23 6.92 4.12 -10.97
CA LEU A 23 7.71 5.23 -11.50
C LEU A 23 8.10 6.21 -10.40
N PHE A 24 7.17 6.51 -9.49
CA PHE A 24 7.41 7.43 -8.38
C PHE A 24 8.45 6.90 -7.40
N TYR A 25 8.43 5.61 -7.07
CA TYR A 25 9.44 4.98 -6.22
C TYR A 25 10.84 5.17 -6.79
N TRP A 26 11.07 4.79 -8.05
CA TRP A 26 12.39 4.95 -8.69
C TRP A 26 12.79 6.40 -8.84
N SER A 27 11.84 7.29 -9.14
CA SER A 27 12.08 8.73 -9.14
C SER A 27 12.61 9.19 -7.78
N VAL A 28 12.01 8.76 -6.67
CA VAL A 28 12.48 9.13 -5.33
C VAL A 28 13.88 8.57 -5.06
N GLN A 29 14.14 7.31 -5.41
CA GLN A 29 15.48 6.72 -5.21
C GLN A 29 16.58 7.53 -5.93
N PHE A 30 16.38 7.86 -7.21
CA PHE A 30 17.42 8.53 -8.01
C PHE A 30 17.51 10.03 -7.76
N TYR A 31 16.41 10.73 -7.46
CA TYR A 31 16.40 12.19 -7.36
C TYR A 31 16.42 12.74 -5.92
N LEU A 32 15.96 11.98 -4.93
CA LEU A 32 15.92 12.45 -3.53
C LEU A 32 17.05 11.86 -2.69
N PHE A 33 17.42 10.61 -2.96
CA PHE A 33 18.44 9.90 -2.20
C PHE A 33 19.77 9.76 -2.96
N ASP A 34 19.88 10.37 -4.15
CA ASP A 34 21.08 10.38 -5.00
C ASP A 34 21.71 8.99 -5.19
N PHE A 35 20.88 7.94 -5.27
CA PHE A 35 21.38 6.58 -5.37
C PHE A 35 22.15 6.35 -6.67
N GLU A 36 23.43 5.99 -6.53
CA GLU A 36 24.23 5.50 -7.65
C GLU A 36 23.93 4.02 -7.91
N ILE A 37 23.86 3.62 -9.19
CA ILE A 37 23.54 2.24 -9.60
C ILE A 37 24.50 1.21 -8.99
N SER A 38 25.73 1.61 -8.69
CA SER A 38 26.75 0.80 -8.00
C SER A 38 26.46 0.54 -6.52
N GLU A 39 25.74 1.44 -5.85
CA GLU A 39 25.39 1.32 -4.43
C GLU A 39 24.02 0.66 -4.21
N VAL A 40 23.18 0.64 -5.25
CA VAL A 40 21.88 -0.02 -5.20
C VAL A 40 22.06 -1.53 -5.20
N GLU A 41 21.81 -2.16 -4.05
CA GLU A 41 21.50 -3.58 -4.02
C GLU A 41 20.15 -3.79 -4.74
N ILE A 42 20.21 -4.12 -6.03
CA ILE A 42 19.05 -4.22 -6.92
C ILE A 42 18.04 -5.25 -6.41
N MET A 43 18.54 -6.39 -5.89
CA MET A 43 17.69 -7.50 -5.43
C MET A 43 16.78 -7.11 -4.25
N PRO A 44 17.28 -6.60 -3.10
CA PRO A 44 16.41 -6.18 -2.01
C PRO A 44 15.51 -5.00 -2.40
N SER A 45 16.00 -4.07 -3.23
CA SER A 45 15.19 -2.94 -3.74
C SER A 45 13.96 -3.40 -4.51
N ILE A 46 14.10 -4.42 -5.38
CA ILE A 46 12.98 -5.04 -6.09
C ILE A 46 12.03 -5.72 -5.12
N GLY A 47 12.54 -6.39 -4.08
CA GLY A 47 11.71 -7.03 -3.04
C GLY A 47 10.85 -6.02 -2.28
N ILE A 48 11.44 -4.89 -1.86
CA ILE A 48 10.74 -3.81 -1.17
C ILE A 48 9.70 -3.16 -2.09
N LEU A 49 10.04 -2.90 -3.35
CA LEU A 49 9.10 -2.39 -4.34
C LEU A 49 7.94 -3.37 -4.57
N ALA A 50 8.19 -4.67 -4.63
CA ALA A 50 7.15 -5.68 -4.77
C ALA A 50 6.19 -5.66 -3.57
N ILE A 51 6.70 -5.51 -2.34
CA ILE A 51 5.88 -5.38 -1.12
C ILE A 51 5.04 -4.10 -1.17
N LEU A 52 5.64 -2.97 -1.57
CA LEU A 52 4.94 -1.70 -1.73
C LEU A 52 3.80 -1.81 -2.75
N LEU A 53 4.06 -2.38 -3.93
CA LEU A 53 3.02 -2.58 -4.94
C LEU A 53 1.94 -3.57 -4.46
N PHE A 54 2.34 -4.63 -3.77
CA PHE A 54 1.41 -5.61 -3.20
C PHE A 54 0.48 -4.98 -2.15
N SER A 55 0.97 -4.02 -1.38
CA SER A 55 0.17 -3.32 -0.36
C SER A 55 -1.08 -2.64 -0.93
N VAL A 56 -1.03 -2.16 -2.18
CA VAL A 56 -2.20 -1.57 -2.89
C VAL A 56 -3.32 -2.60 -3.04
N PHE A 57 -2.99 -3.84 -3.36
CA PHE A 57 -3.97 -4.94 -3.45
C PHE A 57 -4.51 -5.32 -2.08
N VAL A 58 -3.66 -5.29 -1.04
CA VAL A 58 -4.08 -5.55 0.34
C VAL A 58 -5.08 -4.51 0.82
N VAL A 59 -4.87 -3.22 0.52
CA VAL A 59 -5.82 -2.14 0.84
C VAL A 59 -7.18 -2.42 0.21
N ASP A 60 -7.23 -2.70 -1.09
CA ASP A 60 -8.51 -2.99 -1.76
C ASP A 60 -9.19 -4.24 -1.19
N PHE A 61 -8.43 -5.29 -0.91
CA PHE A 61 -8.94 -6.49 -0.26
C PHE A 61 -9.58 -6.16 1.09
N ILE A 62 -8.92 -5.36 1.94
CA ILE A 62 -9.43 -4.94 3.25
C ILE A 62 -10.72 -4.13 3.08
N VAL A 63 -10.72 -3.17 2.16
CA VAL A 63 -11.85 -2.26 1.90
C VAL A 63 -13.07 -3.04 1.42
N LYS A 64 -12.91 -3.91 0.42
CA LYS A 64 -13.99 -4.75 -0.11
C LYS A 64 -14.50 -5.74 0.93
N ARG A 65 -13.59 -6.41 1.65
CA ARG A 65 -13.95 -7.43 2.65
C ARG A 65 -14.78 -6.83 3.79
N ASN A 66 -14.48 -5.61 4.21
CA ASN A 66 -15.15 -4.96 5.33
C ASN A 66 -16.21 -3.93 4.89
N LYS A 67 -16.45 -3.77 3.57
CA LYS A 67 -17.40 -2.79 3.00
C LYS A 67 -17.18 -1.37 3.54
N LEU A 68 -15.92 -0.94 3.60
CA LEU A 68 -15.53 0.34 4.24
C LEU A 68 -15.94 1.55 3.39
N THR A 69 -15.93 1.40 2.07
CA THR A 69 -16.34 2.43 1.11
C THR A 69 -17.38 1.85 0.15
N GLY A 70 -18.01 2.72 -0.66
CA GLY A 70 -18.82 2.29 -1.79
C GLY A 70 -17.99 1.57 -2.87
N THR A 71 -18.62 1.27 -4.02
CA THR A 71 -17.99 0.58 -5.16
C THR A 71 -17.05 1.48 -5.96
N ASN A 72 -16.14 2.16 -5.28
CA ASN A 72 -15.18 3.09 -5.85
C ASN A 72 -13.74 2.68 -5.47
N SER A 73 -12.76 3.30 -6.13
CA SER A 73 -11.33 3.05 -5.96
C SER A 73 -10.61 4.18 -5.23
N TYR A 74 -11.33 5.04 -4.51
CA TYR A 74 -10.71 6.17 -3.83
C TYR A 74 -9.78 5.74 -2.70
N ALA A 75 -10.08 4.63 -2.00
CA ALA A 75 -9.22 4.15 -0.91
C ALA A 75 -7.80 3.81 -1.37
N ILE A 76 -7.66 3.09 -2.50
CA ILE A 76 -6.35 2.79 -3.08
C ILE A 76 -5.67 4.04 -3.63
N LEU A 77 -6.43 4.99 -4.21
CA LEU A 77 -5.88 6.27 -4.65
C LEU A 77 -5.31 7.07 -3.47
N PHE A 78 -6.05 7.22 -2.37
CA PHE A 78 -5.59 7.96 -1.20
C PHE A 78 -4.39 7.28 -0.56
N PHE A 79 -4.39 5.94 -0.49
CA PHE A 79 -3.25 5.19 -0.01
C PHE A 79 -1.99 5.45 -0.85
N THR A 80 -2.10 5.41 -2.19
CA THR A 80 -0.98 5.73 -3.09
C THR A 80 -0.51 7.18 -2.93
N LEU A 81 -1.45 8.13 -2.79
CA LEU A 81 -1.11 9.55 -2.60
C LEU A 81 -0.40 9.82 -1.27
N LEU A 82 -0.65 9.05 -0.21
CA LEU A 82 0.07 9.22 1.05
C LEU A 82 1.58 9.00 0.88
N PHE A 83 2.00 8.02 0.08
CA PHE A 83 3.43 7.82 -0.23
C PHE A 83 4.03 8.97 -1.05
N VAL A 84 3.21 9.67 -1.84
CA VAL A 84 3.64 10.88 -2.58
C VAL A 84 3.82 12.05 -1.64
N VAL A 85 2.95 12.19 -0.64
CA VAL A 85 3.04 13.26 0.37
C VAL A 85 4.22 13.05 1.32
N PHE A 86 4.58 11.79 1.59
CA PHE A 86 5.72 11.44 2.45
C PHE A 86 6.79 10.67 1.66
N PRO A 87 7.45 11.28 0.66
CA PRO A 87 8.36 10.58 -0.24
C PRO A 87 9.59 10.03 0.49
N GLU A 88 10.01 10.63 1.60
CA GLU A 88 11.12 10.11 2.42
C GLU A 88 10.88 8.68 2.91
N THR A 89 9.61 8.29 3.11
CA THR A 89 9.25 6.92 3.50
C THR A 89 9.59 5.89 2.43
N LEU A 90 9.75 6.31 1.17
CA LEU A 90 10.10 5.42 0.07
C LEU A 90 11.60 5.09 0.04
N GLY A 91 12.46 5.92 0.63
CA GLY A 91 13.90 5.61 0.78
C GLY A 91 14.22 4.73 1.99
N ASP A 92 13.32 4.65 2.97
CA ASP A 92 13.49 3.77 4.13
C ASP A 92 12.73 2.45 3.94
N SER A 93 13.48 1.40 3.61
CA SER A 93 12.96 0.04 3.48
C SER A 93 12.25 -0.45 4.76
N LYS A 94 12.70 -0.04 5.94
CA LYS A 94 12.04 -0.39 7.20
C LYS A 94 10.71 0.33 7.34
N ALA A 95 10.62 1.59 6.95
CA ALA A 95 9.37 2.34 6.97
C ALA A 95 8.30 1.70 6.06
N ILE A 96 8.68 1.23 4.87
CA ILE A 96 7.78 0.50 3.96
C ILE A 96 7.30 -0.80 4.61
N LEU A 97 8.23 -1.61 5.15
CA LEU A 97 7.89 -2.86 5.82
C LEU A 97 6.97 -2.63 7.02
N THR A 98 7.27 -1.64 7.87
CA THR A 98 6.43 -1.26 9.00
C THR A 98 5.04 -0.85 8.55
N SER A 99 4.92 -0.03 7.51
CA SER A 99 3.63 0.38 6.94
C SER A 99 2.83 -0.81 6.41
N PHE A 100 3.52 -1.78 5.79
CA PHE A 100 2.91 -3.02 5.33
C PHE A 100 2.42 -3.90 6.48
N PHE A 101 3.20 -4.08 7.54
CA PHE A 101 2.79 -4.84 8.73
C PHE A 101 1.60 -4.17 9.44
N LEU A 102 1.64 -2.84 9.62
CA LEU A 102 0.51 -2.09 10.16
C LEU A 102 -0.76 -2.26 9.32
N LEU A 103 -0.64 -2.38 8.00
CA LEU A 103 -1.77 -2.67 7.12
C LEU A 103 -2.34 -4.09 7.38
N LEU A 104 -1.48 -5.08 7.63
CA LEU A 104 -1.89 -6.44 8.01
C LEU A 104 -2.56 -6.50 9.39
N THR A 105 -2.06 -5.71 10.35
CA THR A 105 -2.70 -5.49 11.65
C THR A 105 -4.11 -4.90 11.47
N MET A 106 -4.22 -3.83 10.67
CA MET A 106 -5.50 -3.17 10.39
C MET A 106 -6.53 -4.09 9.72
N ARG A 107 -6.09 -4.97 8.81
CA ARG A 107 -6.96 -6.02 8.23
C ARG A 107 -7.67 -6.84 9.31
N ARG A 108 -6.96 -7.20 10.38
CA ARG A 108 -7.53 -8.00 11.48
C ARG A 108 -8.41 -7.16 12.39
N LEU A 109 -7.97 -5.96 12.76
CA LEU A 109 -8.73 -5.05 13.61
C LEU A 109 -10.08 -4.66 13.00
N LEU A 110 -10.12 -4.29 11.72
CA LEU A 110 -11.35 -3.90 11.04
C LEU A 110 -12.37 -5.06 10.94
N SER A 111 -11.88 -6.30 10.87
CA SER A 111 -12.73 -7.49 10.83
C SER A 111 -13.40 -7.81 12.18
N ILE A 112 -12.94 -7.22 13.29
CA ILE A 112 -13.53 -7.41 14.63
C ILE A 112 -15.00 -6.97 14.66
N LYS A 113 -15.42 -6.04 13.78
CA LYS A 113 -16.82 -5.59 13.63
C LYS A 113 -17.82 -6.74 13.46
N SER A 114 -17.40 -7.88 12.90
CA SER A 114 -18.26 -9.06 12.77
C SER A 114 -18.54 -9.80 14.09
N LEU A 115 -17.89 -9.43 15.19
CA LEU A 115 -17.99 -10.03 16.54
C LEU A 115 -17.67 -11.52 16.61
N LYS A 116 -17.17 -12.13 15.53
CA LYS A 116 -16.73 -13.52 15.47
C LYS A 116 -15.25 -13.63 15.82
N ASN A 117 -14.88 -14.62 16.64
CA ASN A 117 -13.48 -14.99 16.95
C ASN A 117 -12.59 -13.81 17.37
N ILE A 118 -13.11 -12.93 18.25
CA ILE A 118 -12.46 -11.67 18.62
C ILE A 118 -11.05 -11.91 19.20
N LYS A 119 -10.90 -12.85 20.13
CA LYS A 119 -9.60 -13.16 20.75
C LYS A 119 -8.53 -13.56 19.73
N LEU A 120 -8.89 -14.40 18.76
CA LEU A 120 -7.98 -14.83 17.69
C LEU A 120 -7.60 -13.67 16.76
N LYS A 121 -8.54 -12.77 16.46
CA LYS A 121 -8.26 -11.59 15.63
C LYS A 121 -7.33 -10.60 16.33
N ILE A 122 -7.50 -10.40 17.64
CA ILE A 122 -6.60 -9.54 18.44
C ILE A 122 -5.20 -10.14 18.50
N PHE A 123 -5.11 -11.45 18.76
CA PHE A 123 -3.83 -12.15 18.76
C PHE A 123 -3.11 -12.05 17.41
N ASP A 124 -3.81 -12.31 16.30
CA ASP A 124 -3.28 -12.19 14.95
C ASP A 124 -2.87 -10.74 14.61
N ALA A 125 -3.67 -9.75 15.04
CA ALA A 125 -3.32 -8.34 14.88
C ALA A 125 -2.03 -7.94 15.61
N GLY A 126 -1.76 -8.50 16.80
CA GLY A 126 -0.55 -8.23 17.55
C GLY A 126 0.68 -9.02 17.09
N LEU A 127 0.51 -10.01 16.21
CA LEU A 127 1.62 -10.81 15.65
C LEU A 127 2.26 -10.11 14.43
N TRP A 128 1.45 -9.44 13.62
CA TRP A 128 1.94 -8.57 12.53
C TRP A 128 2.41 -7.24 13.10
#